data_AF-A0A518U7D0-F1
#
_entry.id   AF-A0A518U7D0-F1
#
_cell.length_a   1.000
_cell.length_b   1.000
_cell.length_c   1.000
_cell.angle_alpha   90.00
_cell.angle_beta   90.00
_cell.angle_gamma   90.00
#
_symmetry.space_group_name_H-M   'P 1'
#
loop_
_entity.id
_entity.type
_entity.pdbx_description
1 polymer ?
#
loop_
_entity_poly.entity_id
_entity_poly.type
_entity_poly.pdbx_seq_one_letter_code
_entity_poly.pdbx_strand_id
1 'polypeptide(L)'
;MLDIDEYIENKTYDEIQVGDTASLSRVLTTEDIQMFAVISGDISPTHLDPEYAKSFAFREVVAHGMWPGVLITTTLGTQLPGPGVIFIDQSIHFSRPVRVNDTVTVTVTCQRKFDHNHHIIFDCVCHNQDGARVIHGTAEVKAPIEKVRRPKMRLPDLKLTATKKSRYEHLLTMTTGLSAIPMAVVHPCDKESLGGALLARDEGLIEPLLVGPEEKIRALAEQMGADLKGCQLVPTPHSHASAETAVALARQGKAAALMKGSLHTDELMAAVVDKETGLRTARRVSHVFLMDVPTYPRPLLITDAAVNIEPTLEDKVDICQNAIDLARMLKIDQPRVAILAAVETVNPKMRATLDAAALCKMADRGQITGGVLDGPLAFDNAISLVAAKTKGIQSPVAGQADILLVPDIESGNMLAKQLEYLADALAAGIVLGARVPIVLTSRADSARTRTISTAIAVVMAHARRAAKN
;
A
#
# COMPACT_ATOMS: atom_id res chain seq x y z
N MET A 1 -2.41 -32.81 29.69
CA MET A 1 -2.32 -33.92 28.72
C MET A 1 -2.05 -33.23 27.39
N LEU A 2 -0.82 -33.26 26.89
CA LEU A 2 -0.44 -32.57 25.65
C LEU A 2 -1.03 -33.35 24.48
N ASP A 3 -1.79 -32.68 23.62
CA ASP A 3 -2.42 -33.26 22.44
C ASP A 3 -1.36 -33.88 21.52
N ILE A 4 -1.68 -35.04 20.94
CA ILE A 4 -0.84 -35.79 19.99
C ILE A 4 -0.50 -34.94 18.75
N ASP A 5 -1.24 -33.84 18.53
CA ASP A 5 -1.15 -32.99 17.35
C ASP A 5 -0.03 -31.93 17.38
N GLU A 6 0.78 -31.83 18.45
CA GLU A 6 1.88 -30.85 18.55
C GLU A 6 3.25 -31.35 18.08
N TYR A 7 3.39 -32.64 17.74
CA TYR A 7 4.67 -33.24 17.37
C TYR A 7 4.62 -33.86 15.97
N ILE A 8 5.77 -33.85 15.27
CA ILE A 8 6.02 -34.73 14.12
C ILE A 8 6.86 -35.91 14.60
N GLU A 9 6.51 -37.10 14.12
CA GLU A 9 7.19 -38.35 14.42
C GLU A 9 7.33 -39.18 13.16
N ASN A 10 8.47 -39.86 13.00
CA ASN A 10 8.72 -40.72 11.86
C ASN A 10 8.29 -42.18 12.11
N LYS A 11 8.22 -42.96 11.02
CA LYS A 11 8.36 -44.40 11.05
C LYS A 11 9.74 -44.80 10.57
N THR A 12 10.42 -45.67 11.31
CA THR A 12 11.71 -46.21 10.89
C THR A 12 11.55 -47.19 9.73
N TYR A 13 12.65 -47.54 9.05
CA TYR A 13 12.66 -48.53 7.99
C TYR A 13 12.00 -49.84 8.41
N ASP A 14 12.24 -50.32 9.63
CA ASP A 14 11.69 -51.58 10.15
C ASP A 14 10.18 -51.49 10.48
N GLU A 15 9.70 -50.30 10.85
CA GLU A 15 8.29 -50.04 11.15
C GLU A 15 7.42 -49.94 9.88
N ILE A 16 8.01 -49.58 8.73
CA ILE A 16 7.28 -49.41 7.47
C ILE A 16 7.11 -50.77 6.78
N GLN A 17 5.87 -51.08 6.40
CA GLN A 17 5.54 -52.30 5.64
C GLN A 17 5.14 -51.97 4.20
N VAL A 18 5.35 -52.92 3.29
CA VAL A 18 4.82 -52.80 1.93
C VAL A 18 3.30 -52.74 1.99
N GLY A 19 2.71 -51.76 1.32
CA GLY A 19 1.29 -51.43 1.40
C GLY A 19 0.94 -50.31 2.40
N ASP A 20 1.87 -49.88 3.25
CA ASP A 20 1.62 -48.72 4.13
C ASP A 20 1.37 -47.45 3.30
N THR A 21 0.35 -46.69 3.69
CA THR A 21 -0.04 -45.46 3.00
C THR A 21 -0.03 -44.25 3.93
N ALA A 22 0.25 -43.07 3.36
CA ALA A 22 -0.03 -41.78 3.98
C ALA A 22 -0.69 -40.82 2.99
N SER A 23 -1.40 -39.81 3.48
CA SER A 23 -2.07 -38.86 2.60
C SER A 23 -2.14 -37.45 3.17
N LEU A 24 -2.07 -36.46 2.28
CA LEU A 24 -2.15 -35.04 2.59
C LEU A 24 -3.05 -34.35 1.58
N SER A 25 -4.00 -33.56 2.06
CA SER A 25 -4.86 -32.72 1.21
C SER A 25 -4.56 -31.25 1.42
N ARG A 26 -4.48 -30.49 0.33
CA ARG A 26 -4.31 -29.03 0.36
C ARG A 26 -5.12 -28.37 -0.75
N VAL A 27 -5.73 -27.23 -0.42
CA VAL A 27 -6.41 -26.36 -1.40
C VAL A 27 -5.37 -25.45 -2.03
N LEU A 28 -5.35 -25.35 -3.36
CA LEU A 28 -4.50 -24.38 -4.06
C LEU A 28 -5.12 -22.98 -3.97
N THR A 29 -4.38 -22.02 -3.44
CA THR A 29 -4.80 -20.61 -3.43
C THR A 29 -4.03 -19.78 -4.45
N THR A 30 -4.50 -18.55 -4.71
CA THR A 30 -3.76 -17.59 -5.54
C THR A 30 -2.42 -17.22 -4.89
N GLU A 31 -2.36 -17.10 -3.55
CA GLU A 31 -1.10 -16.83 -2.87
C GLU A 31 -0.10 -17.96 -3.06
N ASP A 32 -0.53 -19.22 -3.10
CA ASP A 32 0.35 -20.36 -3.35
C ASP A 32 1.04 -20.26 -4.71
N ILE A 33 0.31 -19.87 -5.77
CA ILE A 33 0.86 -19.67 -7.12
C ILE A 33 1.88 -18.53 -7.13
N GLN A 34 1.56 -17.42 -6.47
CA GLN A 34 2.45 -16.26 -6.38
C GLN A 34 3.72 -16.59 -5.59
N MET A 35 3.60 -17.25 -4.43
CA MET A 35 4.75 -17.69 -3.63
C MET A 35 5.62 -18.68 -4.41
N PHE A 36 5.01 -19.62 -5.13
CA PHE A 36 5.75 -20.56 -5.95
C PHE A 36 6.51 -19.86 -7.07
N ALA A 37 5.91 -18.87 -7.74
CA ALA A 37 6.60 -18.04 -8.73
C ALA A 37 7.79 -17.27 -8.12
N VAL A 38 7.63 -16.72 -6.92
CA VAL A 38 8.70 -16.00 -6.20
C VAL A 38 9.88 -16.93 -5.87
N ILE A 39 9.60 -18.15 -5.39
CA ILE A 39 10.64 -19.10 -4.99
C ILE A 39 11.31 -19.75 -6.21
N SER A 40 10.55 -20.10 -7.24
CA SER A 40 11.04 -20.79 -8.44
C SER A 40 11.64 -19.86 -9.48
N GLY A 41 11.28 -18.58 -9.48
CA GLY A 41 11.59 -17.63 -10.54
C GLY A 41 10.77 -17.82 -11.83
N ASP A 42 9.79 -18.75 -11.83
CA ASP A 42 8.93 -18.98 -12.98
C ASP A 42 7.83 -17.92 -13.09
N ILE A 43 8.12 -16.91 -13.92
CA ILE A 43 7.24 -15.79 -14.25
C ILE A 43 6.39 -16.04 -15.51
N SER A 44 6.22 -17.29 -15.94
CA SER A 44 5.40 -17.62 -17.11
C SER A 44 4.01 -17.00 -16.98
N PRO A 45 3.52 -16.28 -18.01
CA PRO A 45 2.23 -15.58 -17.96
C PRO A 45 1.05 -16.56 -17.79
N THR A 46 1.25 -17.85 -18.10
CA THR A 46 0.29 -18.94 -17.84
C THR A 46 -0.13 -19.02 -16.36
N HIS A 47 0.74 -18.62 -15.44
CA HIS A 47 0.54 -18.71 -13.99
C HIS A 47 0.18 -17.37 -13.33
N LEU A 48 0.51 -16.24 -13.97
CA LEU A 48 0.47 -14.92 -13.32
C LEU A 48 -0.41 -13.89 -14.03
N ASP A 49 -0.79 -14.14 -15.29
CA ASP A 49 -1.58 -13.22 -16.10
C ASP A 49 -2.94 -13.83 -16.46
N PRO A 50 -4.04 -13.40 -15.79
CA PRO A 50 -5.39 -13.87 -16.10
C PRO A 50 -5.87 -13.53 -17.51
N GLU A 51 -5.39 -12.44 -18.12
CA GLU A 51 -5.78 -12.05 -19.49
C GLU A 51 -5.09 -12.96 -20.52
N TYR A 52 -3.79 -13.21 -20.33
CA TYR A 52 -3.05 -14.17 -21.14
C TYR A 52 -3.63 -15.59 -21.01
N ALA A 53 -3.92 -16.04 -19.78
CA ALA A 53 -4.45 -17.37 -19.52
C ALA A 53 -5.81 -17.63 -20.18
N LYS A 54 -6.68 -16.61 -20.32
CA LYS A 54 -7.95 -16.68 -21.05
C LYS A 54 -7.77 -16.94 -22.55
N SER A 55 -6.68 -16.43 -23.13
CA SER A 55 -6.37 -16.56 -24.56
C SER A 55 -5.65 -17.87 -24.91
N PHE A 56 -5.18 -18.61 -23.90
CA PHE A 56 -4.37 -19.81 -24.06
C PHE A 56 -5.16 -21.09 -23.70
N ALA A 57 -4.57 -22.26 -23.97
CA ALA A 57 -5.22 -23.57 -23.90
C ALA A 57 -5.94 -23.90 -22.56
N PHE A 58 -5.56 -23.23 -21.46
CA PHE A 58 -6.08 -23.49 -20.12
C PHE A 58 -7.27 -22.62 -19.72
N ARG A 59 -7.56 -21.53 -20.45
CA ARG A 59 -8.68 -20.57 -20.26
C ARG A 59 -8.75 -19.84 -18.90
N GLU A 60 -7.97 -20.27 -17.92
CA GLU A 60 -7.83 -19.73 -16.56
C GLU A 60 -6.40 -19.96 -16.07
N VAL A 61 -6.01 -19.25 -15.01
CA VAL A 61 -4.70 -19.43 -14.35
C VAL A 61 -4.61 -20.84 -13.75
N VAL A 62 -3.54 -21.55 -14.06
CA VAL A 62 -3.24 -22.90 -13.55
C VAL A 62 -2.01 -22.87 -12.65
N ALA A 63 -1.92 -23.82 -11.72
CA ALA A 63 -0.74 -23.99 -10.87
C ALA A 63 0.52 -24.29 -11.69
N HIS A 64 1.69 -23.94 -11.16
CA HIS A 64 2.95 -24.55 -11.59
C HIS A 64 2.85 -26.07 -11.43
N GLY A 65 3.19 -26.84 -12.47
CA GLY A 65 3.00 -28.29 -12.47
C GLY A 65 3.67 -29.00 -11.27
N MET A 66 4.77 -28.44 -10.76
CA MET A 66 5.49 -28.98 -9.61
C MET A 66 4.84 -28.69 -8.24
N TRP A 67 3.81 -27.84 -8.15
CA TRP A 67 3.15 -27.55 -6.87
C TRP A 67 2.60 -28.82 -6.17
N PRO A 68 1.85 -29.71 -6.85
CA PRO A 68 1.51 -31.03 -6.30
C PRO A 68 2.71 -31.93 -6.01
N GLY A 69 3.80 -31.78 -6.77
CA GLY A 69 5.06 -32.52 -6.55
C GLY A 69 5.70 -32.19 -5.21
N VAL A 70 5.67 -30.92 -4.80
CA VAL A 70 6.16 -30.49 -3.48
C VAL A 70 5.31 -31.08 -2.33
N LEU A 71 4.01 -31.35 -2.57
CA LEU A 71 3.16 -32.02 -1.59
C LEU A 71 3.53 -33.50 -1.39
N ILE A 72 4.05 -34.18 -2.41
CA ILE A 72 4.64 -35.53 -2.27
C ILE A 72 5.83 -35.47 -1.32
N THR A 73 6.75 -34.53 -1.54
CA THR A 73 7.90 -34.33 -0.65
C THR A 73 7.48 -33.96 0.78
N THR A 74 6.44 -33.13 0.91
CA THR A 74 5.89 -32.77 2.23
C THR A 74 5.32 -33.99 2.95
N THR A 75 4.56 -34.83 2.25
CA THR A 75 3.97 -36.06 2.80
C THR A 75 5.05 -37.03 3.26
N LEU A 76 6.07 -37.25 2.42
CA LEU A 76 7.19 -38.15 2.74
C LEU A 76 8.05 -37.62 3.90
N GLY A 77 8.28 -36.30 3.95
CA GLY A 77 9.10 -35.64 4.98
C GLY A 77 8.42 -35.46 6.33
N THR A 78 7.08 -35.45 6.37
CA THR A 78 6.32 -35.13 7.60
C THR A 78 5.43 -36.25 8.12
N GLN A 79 5.04 -37.21 7.28
CA GLN A 79 4.12 -38.29 7.66
C GLN A 79 4.72 -39.69 7.50
N LEU A 80 5.16 -40.06 6.29
CA LEU A 80 5.63 -41.42 6.00
C LEU A 80 6.73 -41.40 4.92
N PRO A 81 8.01 -41.66 5.24
CA PRO A 81 8.52 -42.05 6.55
C PRO A 81 8.45 -40.98 7.64
N GLY A 82 8.45 -39.68 7.29
CA GLY A 82 8.52 -38.58 8.24
C GLY A 82 9.96 -38.14 8.57
N PRO A 83 10.18 -37.44 9.70
CA PRO A 83 11.47 -36.86 10.06
C PRO A 83 12.69 -37.79 9.91
N GLY A 84 13.76 -37.27 9.31
CA GLY A 84 15.00 -38.04 9.08
C GLY A 84 15.01 -38.85 7.78
N VAL A 85 13.94 -38.82 6.99
CA VAL A 85 13.95 -39.33 5.62
C VAL A 85 14.93 -38.51 4.75
N ILE A 86 15.64 -39.18 3.86
CA ILE A 86 16.45 -38.54 2.81
C ILE A 86 15.82 -38.85 1.46
N PHE A 87 15.52 -37.80 0.71
CA PHE A 87 14.91 -37.89 -0.61
C PHE A 87 15.98 -38.21 -1.67
N ILE A 88 15.79 -39.26 -2.47
CA ILE A 88 16.82 -39.77 -3.40
C ILE A 88 16.44 -39.50 -4.85
N ASP A 89 15.25 -39.92 -5.27
CA ASP A 89 14.76 -39.78 -6.64
C ASP A 89 13.26 -39.53 -6.66
N GLN A 90 12.78 -38.87 -7.71
CA GLN A 90 11.34 -38.72 -7.95
C GLN A 90 11.04 -38.65 -9.44
N SER A 91 10.08 -39.48 -9.85
CA SER A 91 9.44 -39.43 -11.16
C SER A 91 8.04 -38.82 -11.03
N ILE A 92 7.70 -37.91 -11.94
CA ILE A 92 6.37 -37.27 -11.98
C ILE A 92 5.87 -37.25 -13.43
N HIS A 93 4.63 -37.69 -13.60
CA HIS A 93 3.88 -37.63 -14.84
C HIS A 93 2.63 -36.76 -14.65
N PHE A 94 2.57 -35.65 -15.39
CA PHE A 94 1.44 -34.70 -15.36
C PHE A 94 0.29 -35.24 -16.20
N SER A 95 -0.83 -35.54 -15.54
CA SER A 95 -2.06 -36.02 -16.19
C SER A 95 -3.04 -34.87 -16.47
N ARG A 96 -3.16 -33.91 -15.55
CA ARG A 96 -4.09 -32.77 -15.64
C ARG A 96 -3.52 -31.53 -14.94
N PRO A 97 -3.91 -30.32 -15.38
CA PRO A 97 -3.59 -29.09 -14.65
C PRO A 97 -4.40 -29.00 -13.34
N VAL A 98 -3.86 -28.28 -12.36
CA VAL A 98 -4.55 -27.88 -11.13
C VAL A 98 -4.94 -26.42 -11.22
N ARG A 99 -6.16 -26.08 -10.82
CA ARG A 99 -6.71 -24.72 -10.84
C ARG A 99 -6.82 -24.16 -9.44
N VAL A 100 -6.93 -22.84 -9.35
CA VAL A 100 -7.19 -22.14 -8.08
C VAL A 100 -8.49 -22.69 -7.47
N ASN A 101 -8.45 -22.95 -6.16
CA ASN A 101 -9.48 -23.61 -5.34
C ASN A 101 -9.63 -25.12 -5.55
N ASP A 102 -8.85 -25.77 -6.43
CA ASP A 102 -8.81 -27.23 -6.44
C ASP A 102 -8.23 -27.75 -5.12
N THR A 103 -8.84 -28.83 -4.61
CA THR A 103 -8.30 -29.58 -3.47
C THR A 103 -7.51 -30.75 -4.00
N VAL A 104 -6.19 -30.72 -3.85
CA VAL A 104 -5.33 -31.83 -4.26
C VAL A 104 -5.03 -32.71 -3.07
N THR A 105 -5.38 -33.99 -3.19
CA THR A 105 -5.04 -35.04 -2.23
C THR A 105 -3.92 -35.91 -2.78
N VAL A 106 -2.80 -35.91 -2.07
CA VAL A 106 -1.65 -36.77 -2.36
C VAL A 106 -1.77 -38.04 -1.54
N THR A 107 -1.54 -39.19 -2.16
CA THR A 107 -1.40 -40.47 -1.49
C THR A 107 -0.07 -41.11 -1.89
N VAL A 108 0.72 -41.49 -0.89
CA VAL A 108 1.97 -42.24 -1.07
C VAL A 108 1.79 -43.65 -0.51
N THR A 109 2.22 -44.67 -1.25
CA THR A 109 2.08 -46.09 -0.86
C THR A 109 3.43 -46.77 -0.93
N CYS A 110 3.89 -47.39 0.16
CA CYS A 110 5.15 -48.15 0.17
C CYS A 110 5.03 -49.35 -0.78
N GLN A 111 5.74 -49.29 -1.90
CA GLN A 111 5.67 -50.32 -2.95
C GLN A 111 6.75 -51.39 -2.74
N ARG A 112 7.96 -50.97 -2.41
CA ARG A 112 9.12 -51.87 -2.30
C ARG A 112 10.16 -51.33 -1.33
N LYS A 113 10.83 -52.23 -0.62
CA LYS A 113 11.92 -51.95 0.32
C LYS A 113 13.20 -52.65 -0.12
N PHE A 114 14.36 -52.09 0.25
CA PHE A 114 15.69 -52.59 -0.09
C PHE A 114 16.59 -52.63 1.15
N ASP A 115 16.85 -53.83 1.67
CA ASP A 115 17.56 -53.99 2.95
C ASP A 115 19.02 -53.54 2.89
N HIS A 116 19.69 -53.72 1.75
CA HIS A 116 21.11 -53.40 1.59
C HIS A 116 21.46 -51.91 1.77
N ASN A 117 20.49 -51.00 1.59
CA ASN A 117 20.70 -49.55 1.70
C ASN A 117 19.60 -48.82 2.47
N HIS A 118 18.57 -49.54 2.94
CA HIS A 118 17.37 -49.02 3.61
C HIS A 118 16.56 -48.04 2.74
N HIS A 119 16.59 -48.24 1.42
CA HIS A 119 15.77 -47.46 0.50
C HIS A 119 14.35 -48.03 0.41
N ILE A 120 13.39 -47.15 0.18
CA ILE A 120 11.99 -47.47 -0.05
C ILE A 120 11.52 -46.74 -1.31
N ILE A 121 10.88 -47.47 -2.21
CA ILE A 121 10.15 -46.90 -3.35
C ILE A 121 8.68 -46.77 -2.97
N PHE A 122 8.18 -45.54 -3.08
CA PHE A 122 6.77 -45.21 -2.90
C PHE A 122 6.10 -45.01 -4.26
N ASP A 123 4.93 -45.61 -4.44
CA ASP A 123 3.97 -45.19 -5.45
C ASP A 123 3.33 -43.88 -5.00
N CYS A 124 3.27 -42.88 -5.88
CA CYS A 124 2.76 -41.55 -5.55
C CYS A 124 1.66 -41.16 -6.54
N VAL A 125 0.47 -40.87 -6.02
CA VAL A 125 -0.68 -40.44 -6.84
C VAL A 125 -1.35 -39.24 -6.21
N CYS A 126 -1.68 -38.24 -7.04
CA CYS A 126 -2.43 -37.08 -6.61
C CYS A 126 -3.78 -36.99 -7.35
N HIS A 127 -4.85 -36.80 -6.60
CA HIS A 127 -6.21 -36.62 -7.11
C HIS A 127 -6.76 -35.23 -6.75
N ASN A 128 -7.64 -34.69 -7.59
CA ASN A 128 -8.42 -33.49 -7.25
C ASN A 128 -9.69 -33.88 -6.46
N GLN A 129 -10.51 -32.88 -6.12
CA GLN A 129 -11.79 -33.04 -5.41
C GLN A 129 -12.80 -33.98 -6.11
N ASP A 130 -12.70 -34.13 -7.43
CA ASP A 130 -13.58 -34.99 -8.23
C ASP A 130 -13.04 -36.43 -8.37
N GLY A 131 -11.93 -36.74 -7.69
CA GLY A 131 -11.23 -38.01 -7.82
C GLY A 131 -10.42 -38.14 -9.13
N ALA A 132 -10.32 -37.08 -9.93
CA ALA A 132 -9.54 -37.10 -11.17
C ALA A 132 -8.04 -37.08 -10.85
N ARG A 133 -7.27 -37.98 -11.47
CA ARG A 133 -5.82 -38.04 -11.32
C ARG A 133 -5.15 -36.83 -11.99
N VAL A 134 -4.36 -36.12 -11.20
CA VAL A 134 -3.65 -34.89 -11.58
C VAL A 134 -2.19 -35.18 -11.89
N ILE A 135 -1.47 -35.82 -10.97
CA ILE A 135 -0.11 -36.32 -11.19
C ILE A 135 0.02 -37.74 -10.65
N HIS A 136 0.99 -38.48 -11.19
CA HIS A 136 1.38 -39.79 -10.67
C HIS A 136 2.86 -40.06 -10.95
N GLY A 137 3.45 -41.00 -10.23
CA GLY A 137 4.83 -41.43 -10.42
C GLY A 137 5.34 -42.15 -9.18
N THR A 138 6.64 -42.10 -8.97
CA THR A 138 7.31 -42.78 -7.86
C THR A 138 8.25 -41.84 -7.14
N ALA A 139 8.49 -42.11 -5.86
CA ALA A 139 9.54 -41.46 -5.08
C ALA A 139 10.42 -42.50 -4.41
N GLU A 140 11.74 -42.38 -4.57
CA GLU A 140 12.71 -43.18 -3.85
C GLU A 140 13.25 -42.36 -2.67
N VAL A 141 13.21 -42.96 -1.49
CA VAL A 141 13.73 -42.34 -0.27
C VAL A 141 14.58 -43.32 0.50
N LYS A 142 15.58 -42.81 1.23
CA LYS A 142 16.24 -43.56 2.29
C LYS A 142 15.47 -43.32 3.59
N ALA A 143 14.89 -44.38 4.14
CA ALA A 143 14.12 -44.29 5.37
C ALA A 143 15.05 -44.17 6.60
N PRO A 144 14.61 -43.47 7.65
CA PRO A 144 15.37 -43.36 8.89
C PRO A 144 15.43 -44.71 9.61
N ILE A 145 16.55 -45.02 10.26
CA ILE A 145 16.70 -46.22 11.11
C ILE A 145 16.47 -45.93 12.60
N GLU A 146 16.50 -44.65 12.97
CA GLU A 146 16.27 -44.19 14.33
C GLU A 146 14.94 -43.44 14.44
N LYS A 147 14.29 -43.59 15.60
CA LYS A 147 13.05 -42.88 15.89
C LYS A 147 13.34 -41.41 16.15
N VAL A 148 12.67 -40.52 15.42
CA VAL A 148 12.79 -39.08 15.56
C VAL A 148 11.42 -38.50 15.85
N ARG A 149 11.31 -37.86 17.02
CA ARG A 149 10.14 -37.09 17.43
C ARG A 149 10.55 -35.66 17.78
N ARG A 150 9.90 -34.66 17.18
CA ARG A 150 10.18 -33.24 17.40
C ARG A 150 8.88 -32.43 17.46
N PRO A 151 8.84 -31.31 18.21
CA PRO A 151 7.71 -30.38 18.15
C PRO A 151 7.49 -29.88 16.70
N LYS A 152 6.23 -29.75 16.27
CA LYS A 152 5.87 -29.12 14.99
C LYS A 152 6.34 -27.66 15.01
N MET A 153 7.16 -27.29 14.03
CA MET A 153 7.49 -25.87 13.82
C MET A 153 6.31 -25.17 13.16
N ARG A 154 5.91 -24.01 13.71
CA ARG A 154 4.95 -23.13 13.05
C ARG A 154 5.68 -22.39 11.94
N LEU A 155 5.12 -22.43 10.74
CA LEU A 155 5.62 -21.63 9.63
C LEU A 155 5.41 -20.13 9.95
N PRO A 156 6.30 -19.24 9.47
CA PRO A 156 6.08 -17.82 9.60
C PRO A 156 4.85 -17.39 8.80
N ASP A 157 4.11 -16.41 9.32
CA ASP A 157 3.05 -15.75 8.56
C ASP A 157 3.69 -14.90 7.45
N LEU A 158 3.51 -15.29 6.19
CA LEU A 158 3.96 -14.52 5.03
C LEU A 158 2.77 -13.76 4.43
N LYS A 159 2.91 -12.44 4.26
CA LYS A 159 1.97 -11.61 3.53
C LYS A 159 2.63 -11.08 2.26
N LEU A 160 2.10 -11.46 1.11
CA LEU A 160 2.47 -10.86 -0.17
C LEU A 160 1.81 -9.49 -0.27
N THR A 161 2.59 -8.43 -0.20
CA THR A 161 2.11 -7.07 -0.44
C THR A 161 2.36 -6.67 -1.89
N ALA A 162 1.43 -5.95 -2.51
CA ALA A 162 1.66 -5.31 -3.81
C ALA A 162 2.98 -4.53 -3.79
N THR A 163 3.73 -4.51 -4.89
CA THR A 163 4.99 -3.75 -4.95
C THR A 163 4.71 -2.24 -4.81
N LYS A 164 5.70 -1.46 -4.34
CA LYS A 164 5.61 0.02 -4.38
C LYS A 164 5.26 0.55 -5.78
N LYS A 165 5.75 -0.12 -6.83
CA LYS A 165 5.49 0.26 -8.22
C LYS A 165 4.00 0.10 -8.58
N SER A 166 3.41 -1.07 -8.30
CA SER A 166 1.98 -1.29 -8.57
C SER A 166 1.08 -0.35 -7.76
N ARG A 167 1.46 -0.01 -6.52
CA ARG A 167 0.72 0.98 -5.71
C ARG A 167 0.82 2.39 -6.30
N TYR A 168 2.01 2.79 -6.73
CA TYR A 168 2.23 4.05 -7.45
C TYR A 168 1.37 4.14 -8.72
N GLU A 169 1.40 3.10 -9.56
CA GLU A 169 0.59 3.02 -10.78
C GLU A 169 -0.91 3.06 -10.47
N HIS A 170 -1.36 2.34 -9.43
CA HIS A 170 -2.75 2.37 -8.99
C HIS A 170 -3.19 3.78 -8.56
N LEU A 171 -2.38 4.51 -7.79
CA LEU A 171 -2.70 5.88 -7.42
C LEU A 171 -2.78 6.80 -8.65
N LEU A 172 -1.89 6.64 -9.64
CA LEU A 172 -1.98 7.43 -10.87
C LEU A 172 -3.27 7.17 -11.67
N THR A 173 -3.93 6.02 -11.51
CA THR A 173 -5.21 5.79 -12.20
C THR A 173 -6.29 6.81 -11.83
N MET A 174 -6.17 7.52 -10.70
CA MET A 174 -7.11 8.57 -10.29
C MET A 174 -7.13 9.77 -11.25
N THR A 175 -6.08 9.95 -12.07
CA THR A 175 -6.00 11.02 -13.08
C THR A 175 -6.40 10.55 -14.48
N THR A 176 -6.86 9.30 -14.63
CA THR A 176 -7.28 8.76 -15.93
C THR A 176 -8.37 9.63 -16.56
N GLY A 177 -8.13 10.09 -17.78
CA GLY A 177 -9.04 10.98 -18.52
C GLY A 177 -8.94 12.46 -18.15
N LEU A 178 -8.06 12.86 -17.24
CA LEU A 178 -7.78 14.26 -16.92
C LEU A 178 -6.61 14.78 -17.77
N SER A 179 -6.73 16.01 -18.27
CA SER A 179 -5.65 16.68 -18.99
C SER A 179 -4.60 17.23 -18.02
N ALA A 180 -3.39 17.44 -18.52
CA ALA A 180 -2.35 18.17 -17.80
C ALA A 180 -2.84 19.54 -17.32
N ILE A 181 -2.29 20.03 -16.20
CA ILE A 181 -2.55 21.38 -15.69
C ILE A 181 -1.27 22.22 -15.67
N PRO A 182 -1.34 23.53 -15.90
CA PRO A 182 -0.18 24.39 -15.70
C PRO A 182 0.16 24.46 -14.22
N MET A 183 1.39 24.10 -13.87
CA MET A 183 1.85 24.05 -12.48
C MET A 183 3.13 24.84 -12.32
N ALA A 184 3.15 25.80 -11.38
CA ALA A 184 4.36 26.53 -11.05
C ALA A 184 5.21 25.72 -10.05
N VAL A 185 6.37 25.26 -10.52
CA VAL A 185 7.35 24.55 -9.71
C VAL A 185 8.32 25.59 -9.14
N VAL A 186 8.25 25.79 -7.83
CA VAL A 186 8.91 26.88 -7.12
C VAL A 186 10.32 26.46 -6.72
N HIS A 187 11.32 27.12 -7.28
CA HIS A 187 12.74 26.92 -6.98
C HIS A 187 13.21 25.45 -7.11
N PRO A 188 13.07 24.79 -8.28
CA PRO A 188 13.49 23.39 -8.47
C PRO A 188 15.01 23.28 -8.70
N CYS A 189 15.81 23.70 -7.72
CA CYS A 189 17.27 23.75 -7.81
C CYS A 189 17.96 22.55 -7.13
N ASP A 190 17.26 21.42 -6.98
CA ASP A 190 17.83 20.14 -6.54
C ASP A 190 17.27 18.97 -7.40
N LYS A 191 17.97 17.82 -7.34
CA LYS A 191 17.69 16.66 -8.19
C LYS A 191 16.28 16.12 -8.00
N GLU A 192 15.79 16.02 -6.77
CA GLU A 192 14.47 15.43 -6.48
C GLU A 192 13.32 16.37 -6.91
N SER A 193 13.50 17.68 -6.74
CA SER A 193 12.50 18.68 -7.10
C SER A 193 12.38 18.83 -8.61
N LEU A 194 13.51 18.95 -9.33
CA LEU A 194 13.49 19.00 -10.78
C LEU A 194 13.05 17.65 -11.36
N GLY A 195 13.59 16.54 -10.85
CA GLY A 195 13.22 15.19 -11.27
C GLY A 195 11.74 14.88 -11.08
N GLY A 196 11.15 15.28 -9.95
CA GLY A 196 9.71 15.13 -9.71
C GLY A 196 8.84 15.94 -10.67
N ALA A 197 9.25 17.17 -11.00
CA ALA A 197 8.55 18.00 -11.98
C ALA A 197 8.60 17.41 -13.39
N LEU A 198 9.78 16.92 -13.81
CA LEU A 198 9.95 16.31 -15.13
C LEU A 198 9.24 14.96 -15.22
N LEU A 199 9.30 14.13 -14.18
CA LEU A 199 8.55 12.88 -14.12
C LEU A 199 7.04 13.15 -14.21
N ALA A 200 6.52 14.13 -13.47
CA ALA A 200 5.10 14.49 -13.55
C ALA A 200 4.70 15.05 -14.94
N ARG A 201 5.59 15.75 -15.64
CA ARG A 201 5.39 16.14 -17.04
C ARG A 201 5.32 14.91 -17.96
N ASP A 202 6.26 13.98 -17.81
CA ASP A 202 6.37 12.80 -18.66
C ASP A 202 5.18 11.85 -18.48
N GLU A 203 4.59 11.82 -17.28
CA GLU A 203 3.33 11.13 -16.95
C GLU A 203 2.08 11.91 -17.42
N GLY A 204 2.24 13.07 -18.09
CA GLY A 204 1.15 13.87 -18.62
C GLY A 204 0.31 14.60 -17.57
N LEU A 205 0.80 14.74 -16.34
CA LEU A 205 0.05 15.36 -15.23
C LEU A 205 0.11 16.88 -15.27
N ILE A 206 1.23 17.46 -15.68
CA ILE A 206 1.47 18.90 -15.60
C ILE A 206 2.18 19.48 -16.81
N GLU A 207 1.94 20.78 -17.03
CA GLU A 207 2.73 21.67 -17.88
C GLU A 207 3.61 22.53 -16.93
N PRO A 208 4.90 22.19 -16.76
CA PRO A 208 5.70 22.83 -15.71
C PRO A 208 6.11 24.26 -16.06
N LEU A 209 5.79 25.21 -15.17
CA LEU A 209 6.38 26.53 -15.11
C LEU A 209 7.51 26.49 -14.07
N LEU A 210 8.76 26.34 -14.50
CA LEU A 210 9.92 26.23 -13.63
C LEU A 210 10.35 27.63 -13.18
N VAL A 211 9.97 28.02 -11.95
CA VAL A 211 10.20 29.36 -11.40
C VAL A 211 11.46 29.36 -10.54
N GLY A 212 12.58 29.89 -11.04
CA GLY A 212 13.85 29.85 -10.31
C GLY A 212 15.02 30.45 -11.08
N PRO A 213 16.24 30.40 -10.52
CA PRO A 213 17.45 30.81 -11.22
C PRO A 213 17.69 29.93 -12.46
N GLU A 214 17.49 30.50 -13.65
CA GLU A 214 17.49 29.76 -14.91
C GLU A 214 18.80 29.00 -15.15
N GLU A 215 19.95 29.65 -14.92
CA GLU A 215 21.27 29.04 -15.07
C GLU A 215 21.43 27.79 -14.20
N LYS A 216 20.96 27.84 -12.95
CA LYS A 216 21.04 26.69 -12.03
C LYS A 216 20.16 25.55 -12.47
N ILE A 217 18.94 25.84 -12.94
CA ILE A 217 18.00 24.82 -13.43
C ILE A 217 18.56 24.12 -14.67
N ARG A 218 19.11 24.89 -15.62
CA ARG A 218 19.72 24.34 -16.84
C ARG A 218 20.95 23.48 -16.55
N ALA A 219 21.86 23.98 -15.71
CA ALA A 219 23.06 23.23 -15.31
C ALA A 219 22.70 21.92 -14.60
N LEU A 220 21.68 21.95 -13.73
CA LEU A 220 21.19 20.75 -13.05
C LEU A 220 20.55 19.76 -14.04
N ALA A 221 19.75 20.23 -14.99
CA ALA A 221 19.16 19.38 -16.02
C ALA A 221 20.23 18.68 -16.86
N GLU A 222 21.28 19.42 -17.26
CA GLU A 222 22.43 18.86 -18.00
C GLU A 222 23.16 17.79 -17.17
N GLN A 223 23.44 18.07 -15.89
CA GLN A 223 24.06 17.09 -14.98
C GLN A 223 23.21 15.81 -14.83
N MET A 224 21.88 15.95 -14.87
CA MET A 224 20.94 14.82 -14.79
C MET A 224 20.75 14.10 -16.13
N GLY A 225 21.24 14.65 -17.25
CA GLY A 225 20.93 14.17 -18.60
C GLY A 225 19.44 14.31 -18.95
N ALA A 226 18.74 15.29 -18.35
CA ALA A 226 17.31 15.47 -18.47
C ALA A 226 16.95 16.58 -19.49
N ASP A 227 15.95 16.32 -20.34
CA ASP A 227 15.44 17.30 -21.30
C ASP A 227 14.39 18.22 -20.66
N LEU A 228 14.53 19.54 -20.87
CA LEU A 228 13.59 20.57 -20.42
C LEU A 228 12.52 20.92 -21.46
N LYS A 229 12.45 20.20 -22.59
CA LYS A 229 11.40 20.38 -23.60
C LYS A 229 10.00 20.30 -22.96
N GLY A 230 9.12 21.22 -23.36
CA GLY A 230 7.77 21.31 -22.79
C GLY A 230 7.70 21.98 -21.41
N CYS A 231 8.83 22.39 -20.82
CA CYS A 231 8.84 23.24 -19.63
C CYS A 231 8.99 24.72 -20.00
N GLN A 232 8.27 25.60 -19.31
CA GLN A 232 8.47 27.04 -19.39
C GLN A 232 9.37 27.50 -18.25
N LEU A 233 10.48 28.17 -18.56
CA LEU A 233 11.35 28.77 -17.54
C LEU A 233 10.86 30.18 -17.19
N VAL A 234 10.74 30.46 -15.89
CA VAL A 234 10.39 31.77 -15.35
C VAL A 234 11.55 32.23 -14.45
N PRO A 235 12.49 33.04 -14.99
CA PRO A 235 13.70 33.41 -14.29
C PRO A 235 13.42 34.23 -13.03
N THR A 236 14.01 33.84 -11.91
CA THR A 236 14.00 34.60 -10.65
C THR A 236 15.38 34.51 -9.97
N PRO A 237 15.82 35.54 -9.22
CA PRO A 237 17.18 35.59 -8.69
C PRO A 237 17.43 34.66 -7.49
N HIS A 238 16.44 34.46 -6.62
CA HIS A 238 16.56 33.67 -5.39
C HIS A 238 15.21 33.09 -4.96
N SER A 239 15.23 32.22 -3.94
CA SER A 239 14.07 31.44 -3.45
C SER A 239 12.85 32.26 -3.09
N HIS A 240 13.01 33.37 -2.36
CA HIS A 240 11.90 34.26 -1.99
C HIS A 240 11.21 34.86 -3.23
N ALA A 241 12.00 35.38 -4.19
CA ALA A 241 11.47 35.90 -5.44
C ALA A 241 10.80 34.80 -6.29
N SER A 242 11.31 33.56 -6.24
CA SER A 242 10.65 32.41 -6.86
C SER A 242 9.26 32.15 -6.25
N ALA A 243 9.13 32.20 -4.92
CA ALA A 243 7.86 32.00 -4.22
C ALA A 243 6.84 33.10 -4.55
N GLU A 244 7.24 34.37 -4.47
CA GLU A 244 6.40 35.53 -4.81
C GLU A 244 5.92 35.47 -6.27
N THR A 245 6.83 35.16 -7.20
CA THR A 245 6.51 35.05 -8.62
C THR A 245 5.54 33.89 -8.89
N ALA A 246 5.76 32.73 -8.28
CA ALA A 246 4.88 31.58 -8.44
C ALA A 246 3.46 31.86 -7.90
N VAL A 247 3.36 32.51 -6.74
CA VAL A 247 2.09 32.99 -6.17
C VAL A 247 1.40 33.97 -7.12
N ALA A 248 2.14 34.92 -7.70
CA ALA A 248 1.60 35.87 -8.68
C ALA A 248 1.07 35.17 -9.93
N LEU A 249 1.78 34.16 -10.46
CA LEU A 249 1.32 33.35 -11.60
C LEU A 249 0.01 32.62 -11.28
N ALA A 250 -0.12 32.05 -10.08
CA ALA A 250 -1.36 31.42 -9.65
C ALA A 250 -2.52 32.41 -9.50
N ARG A 251 -2.27 33.61 -8.95
CA ARG A 251 -3.28 34.67 -8.86
C ARG A 251 -3.77 35.15 -10.21
N GLN A 252 -2.88 35.22 -11.19
CA GLN A 252 -3.18 35.60 -12.58
C GLN A 252 -3.87 34.47 -13.36
N GLY A 253 -4.07 33.29 -12.76
CA GLY A 253 -4.66 32.13 -13.44
C GLY A 253 -3.71 31.42 -14.41
N LYS A 254 -2.43 31.81 -14.47
CA LYS A 254 -1.41 31.17 -15.31
C LYS A 254 -0.92 29.84 -14.74
N ALA A 255 -0.99 29.67 -13.41
CA ALA A 255 -0.73 28.40 -12.75
C ALA A 255 -2.00 27.92 -12.04
N ALA A 256 -2.41 26.68 -12.31
CA ALA A 256 -3.55 26.04 -11.66
C ALA A 256 -3.18 25.38 -10.32
N ALA A 257 -1.89 25.17 -10.08
CA ALA A 257 -1.34 24.60 -8.86
C ALA A 257 0.11 25.08 -8.65
N LEU A 258 0.61 24.95 -7.42
CA LEU A 258 2.02 25.16 -7.09
C LEU A 258 2.67 23.84 -6.68
N MET A 259 3.98 23.70 -6.92
CA MET A 259 4.81 22.64 -6.36
C MET A 259 6.05 23.23 -5.69
N LYS A 260 6.27 22.86 -4.43
CA LYS A 260 7.44 23.27 -3.67
C LYS A 260 8.70 22.53 -4.15
N GLY A 261 9.73 23.27 -4.55
CA GLY A 261 11.05 22.74 -4.89
C GLY A 261 11.99 22.68 -3.69
N SER A 262 13.21 23.19 -3.85
CA SER A 262 14.31 23.04 -2.89
C SER A 262 14.32 24.08 -1.76
N LEU A 263 13.54 25.15 -1.88
CA LEU A 263 13.38 26.19 -0.85
C LEU A 263 12.81 25.65 0.48
N HIS A 264 12.90 26.39 1.57
CA HIS A 264 12.22 26.00 2.81
C HIS A 264 10.69 26.19 2.70
N THR A 265 9.96 25.41 3.49
CA THR A 265 8.48 25.48 3.53
C THR A 265 7.99 26.83 4.00
N ASP A 266 8.64 27.45 4.98
CA ASP A 266 8.29 28.79 5.48
C ASP A 266 8.43 29.87 4.39
N GLU A 267 9.48 29.81 3.57
CA GLU A 267 9.67 30.75 2.45
C GLU A 267 8.49 30.70 1.45
N LEU A 268 8.06 29.50 1.07
CA LEU A 268 6.90 29.34 0.18
C LEU A 268 5.61 29.77 0.89
N MET A 269 5.40 29.28 2.11
CA MET A 269 4.16 29.49 2.83
C MET A 269 3.97 30.96 3.22
N ALA A 270 5.04 31.70 3.51
CA ALA A 270 4.99 33.15 3.75
C ALA A 270 4.38 33.90 2.56
N ALA A 271 4.82 33.61 1.34
CA ALA A 271 4.25 34.20 0.12
C ALA A 271 2.79 33.75 -0.10
N VAL A 272 2.47 32.48 0.18
CA VAL A 272 1.11 31.93 0.02
C VAL A 272 0.12 32.56 0.99
N VAL A 273 0.51 32.81 2.24
CA VAL A 273 -0.37 33.33 3.30
C VAL A 273 -0.32 34.86 3.46
N ASP A 274 0.36 35.55 2.54
CA ASP A 274 0.32 37.01 2.52
C ASP A 274 -1.11 37.53 2.32
N LYS A 275 -1.46 38.63 3.02
CA LYS A 275 -2.84 39.14 3.06
C LYS A 275 -3.25 39.85 1.77
N GLU A 276 -2.30 40.50 1.10
CA GLU A 276 -2.57 41.37 -0.05
C GLU A 276 -2.23 40.67 -1.36
N THR A 277 -1.12 39.95 -1.36
CA THR A 277 -0.47 39.37 -2.54
C THR A 277 -0.51 37.85 -2.58
N GLY A 278 -1.01 37.21 -1.52
CA GLY A 278 -1.05 35.75 -1.37
C GLY A 278 -2.26 35.05 -2.00
N LEU A 279 -2.45 33.79 -1.61
CA LEU A 279 -3.48 32.87 -2.11
C LEU A 279 -4.53 32.52 -1.06
N ARG A 280 -4.67 33.35 -0.03
CA ARG A 280 -5.62 33.13 1.05
C ARG A 280 -7.06 33.11 0.55
N THR A 281 -7.85 32.30 1.24
CA THR A 281 -9.31 32.28 1.18
C THR A 281 -9.86 32.61 2.56
N ALA A 282 -11.19 32.50 2.74
CA ALA A 282 -11.81 32.61 4.04
C ALA A 282 -11.46 31.43 4.97
N ARG A 283 -11.05 30.28 4.41
CA ARG A 283 -10.69 29.09 5.19
C ARG A 283 -9.24 29.10 5.63
N ARG A 284 -8.97 28.50 6.79
CA ARG A 284 -7.63 28.15 7.25
C ARG A 284 -6.93 27.25 6.24
N VAL A 285 -5.69 27.61 5.91
CA VAL A 285 -4.80 26.77 5.08
C VAL A 285 -4.35 25.59 5.91
N SER A 286 -4.39 24.39 5.33
CA SER A 286 -4.10 23.14 6.04
C SER A 286 -3.38 22.15 5.13
N HIS A 287 -2.82 21.09 5.70
CA HIS A 287 -2.16 20.03 4.93
C HIS A 287 -2.81 18.66 5.12
N VAL A 288 -2.82 17.85 4.07
CA VAL A 288 -3.22 16.44 4.11
C VAL A 288 -2.10 15.57 3.56
N PHE A 289 -1.74 14.53 4.31
CA PHE A 289 -1.04 13.37 3.74
C PHE A 289 -2.06 12.34 3.27
N LEU A 290 -1.95 11.89 2.02
CA LEU A 290 -2.54 10.64 1.56
C LEU A 290 -1.50 9.54 1.75
N MET A 291 -1.85 8.54 2.55
CA MET A 291 -0.98 7.42 2.95
C MET A 291 -1.55 6.11 2.44
N ASP A 292 -0.89 5.50 1.46
CA ASP A 292 -1.19 4.15 1.01
C ASP A 292 -0.28 3.15 1.74
N VAL A 293 -0.83 2.53 2.78
CA VAL A 293 -0.13 1.62 3.70
C VAL A 293 -0.35 0.17 3.26
N PRO A 294 0.69 -0.63 2.99
CA PRO A 294 0.57 -2.02 2.50
C PRO A 294 -0.35 -2.93 3.32
N THR A 295 -0.43 -2.70 4.63
CA THR A 295 -1.19 -3.52 5.57
C THR A 295 -2.61 -3.00 5.82
N TYR A 296 -3.02 -1.93 5.13
CA TYR A 296 -4.34 -1.30 5.29
C TYR A 296 -5.07 -1.32 3.94
N PRO A 297 -6.40 -1.60 3.91
CA PRO A 297 -7.09 -1.95 2.66
C PRO A 297 -7.38 -0.77 1.71
N ARG A 298 -7.09 0.47 2.12
CA ARG A 298 -7.34 1.69 1.34
C ARG A 298 -6.42 2.82 1.78
N PRO A 299 -6.22 3.88 0.98
CA PRO A 299 -5.45 5.04 1.44
C PRO A 299 -6.10 5.76 2.63
N LEU A 300 -5.27 6.27 3.54
CA LEU A 300 -5.68 7.10 4.68
C LEU A 300 -5.31 8.57 4.44
N LEU A 301 -6.22 9.48 4.73
CA LEU A 301 -5.95 10.91 4.75
C LEU A 301 -5.60 11.36 6.18
N ILE A 302 -4.48 12.02 6.40
CA ILE A 302 -4.03 12.49 7.72
C ILE A 302 -3.87 14.01 7.71
N THR A 303 -4.54 14.71 8.63
CA THR A 303 -4.59 16.18 8.65
C THR A 303 -4.66 16.75 10.06
N ASP A 304 -3.99 17.84 10.45
CA ASP A 304 -2.91 18.54 9.75
C ASP A 304 -1.55 18.11 10.32
N ALA A 305 -0.63 17.72 9.45
CA ALA A 305 0.67 17.15 9.82
C ALA A 305 1.88 18.01 9.38
N ALA A 306 1.65 19.21 8.84
CA ALA A 306 2.74 20.01 8.27
C ALA A 306 2.59 21.54 8.37
N VAL A 307 1.38 22.09 8.58
CA VAL A 307 1.15 23.55 8.51
C VAL A 307 0.73 24.13 9.85
N ASN A 308 -0.26 23.55 10.52
CA ASN A 308 -0.84 24.11 11.74
C ASN A 308 -0.24 23.46 12.99
N ILE A 309 0.55 24.23 13.74
CA ILE A 309 1.28 23.74 14.93
C ILE A 309 0.31 23.29 16.03
N GLU A 310 -0.45 24.23 16.59
CA GLU A 310 -1.47 23.94 17.61
C GLU A 310 -2.80 24.57 17.14
N PRO A 311 -3.57 23.87 16.28
CA PRO A 311 -4.79 24.44 15.71
C PRO A 311 -5.86 24.66 16.78
N THR A 312 -6.49 25.83 16.74
CA THR A 312 -7.67 26.12 17.57
C THR A 312 -8.88 25.29 17.13
N LEU A 313 -9.97 25.30 17.91
CA LEU A 313 -11.20 24.63 17.49
C LEU A 313 -11.73 25.18 16.16
N GLU A 314 -11.66 26.51 15.96
CA GLU A 314 -12.05 27.16 14.71
C GLU A 314 -11.15 26.74 13.54
N ASP A 315 -9.83 26.68 13.76
CA ASP A 315 -8.91 26.16 12.73
C ASP A 315 -9.24 24.71 12.37
N LYS A 316 -9.57 23.87 13.36
CA LYS A 316 -9.91 22.45 13.15
C LYS A 316 -11.19 22.26 12.33
N VAL A 317 -12.16 23.17 12.42
CA VAL A 317 -13.36 23.15 11.56
C VAL A 317 -12.94 23.26 10.09
N ASP A 318 -12.10 24.24 9.77
CA ASP A 318 -11.62 24.46 8.40
C ASP A 318 -10.70 23.33 7.92
N ILE A 319 -9.79 22.85 8.78
CA ILE A 319 -8.93 21.69 8.50
C ILE A 319 -9.79 20.46 8.16
N CYS A 320 -10.82 20.18 8.98
CA CYS A 320 -11.74 19.07 8.76
C CYS A 320 -12.49 19.22 7.43
N GLN A 321 -13.10 20.37 7.18
CA GLN A 321 -13.86 20.61 5.96
C GLN A 321 -12.97 20.51 4.71
N ASN A 322 -11.74 21.03 4.77
CA ASN A 322 -10.79 20.91 3.67
C ASN A 322 -10.48 19.44 3.34
N ALA A 323 -10.24 18.60 4.35
CA ALA A 323 -9.97 17.19 4.15
C ALA A 323 -11.19 16.41 3.62
N ILE A 324 -12.40 16.73 4.11
CA ILE A 324 -13.65 16.16 3.58
C ILE A 324 -13.81 16.52 2.10
N ASP A 325 -13.61 17.79 1.75
CA ASP A 325 -13.75 18.25 0.36
C ASP A 325 -12.75 17.52 -0.56
N LEU A 326 -11.51 17.32 -0.10
CA LEU A 326 -10.53 16.52 -0.83
C LEU A 326 -11.00 15.07 -1.00
N ALA A 327 -11.44 14.41 0.06
CA ALA A 327 -11.91 13.03 0.01
C ALA A 327 -13.05 12.85 -0.99
N ARG A 328 -14.00 13.80 -1.04
CA ARG A 328 -15.09 13.79 -2.02
C ARG A 328 -14.60 14.00 -3.46
N MET A 329 -13.60 14.85 -3.67
CA MET A 329 -12.95 15.00 -4.99
C MET A 329 -12.26 13.69 -5.42
N LEU A 330 -11.74 12.93 -4.46
CA LEU A 330 -11.18 11.58 -4.63
C LEU A 330 -12.24 10.47 -4.69
N LYS A 331 -13.52 10.82 -4.87
CA LYS A 331 -14.66 9.88 -5.03
C LYS A 331 -14.98 9.05 -3.79
N ILE A 332 -14.63 9.55 -2.61
CA ILE A 332 -15.15 9.03 -1.34
C ILE A 332 -16.45 9.78 -1.04
N ASP A 333 -17.59 9.17 -1.37
CA ASP A 333 -18.91 9.85 -1.34
C ASP A 333 -19.29 10.36 0.06
N GLN A 334 -19.02 9.54 1.08
CA GLN A 334 -19.29 9.85 2.48
C GLN A 334 -18.04 9.57 3.32
N PRO A 335 -17.06 10.49 3.34
CA PRO A 335 -15.82 10.32 4.08
C PRO A 335 -16.07 10.17 5.57
N ARG A 336 -15.46 9.16 6.18
CA ARG A 336 -15.49 8.92 7.62
C ARG A 336 -14.29 9.58 8.27
N VAL A 337 -14.54 10.57 9.12
CA VAL A 337 -13.53 11.37 9.79
C VAL A 337 -13.41 10.94 11.25
N ALA A 338 -12.29 10.31 11.60
CA ALA A 338 -11.94 10.05 12.98
C ALA A 338 -11.17 11.25 13.55
N ILE A 339 -11.70 11.85 14.61
CA ILE A 339 -11.00 12.91 15.33
C ILE A 339 -10.17 12.28 16.44
N LEU A 340 -8.86 12.35 16.28
CA LEU A 340 -7.94 11.60 17.10
C LEU A 340 -7.68 12.26 18.45
N ALA A 341 -7.62 11.42 19.48
CA ALA A 341 -7.08 11.73 20.80
C ALA A 341 -6.41 10.49 21.37
N ALA A 342 -5.80 10.60 22.56
CA ALA A 342 -5.19 9.44 23.21
C ALA A 342 -6.20 8.48 23.87
N VAL A 343 -7.45 8.92 24.06
CA VAL A 343 -8.53 8.17 24.71
C VAL A 343 -9.86 8.41 23.99
N GLU A 344 -10.84 7.54 24.24
CA GLU A 344 -12.14 7.54 23.56
C GLU A 344 -13.24 8.28 24.34
N THR A 345 -12.99 8.57 25.62
CA THR A 345 -13.91 9.30 26.47
C THR A 345 -13.58 10.78 26.52
N VAL A 346 -14.60 11.65 26.53
CA VAL A 346 -14.40 13.09 26.74
C VAL A 346 -13.78 13.34 28.11
N ASN A 347 -12.58 13.91 28.11
CA ASN A 347 -11.81 14.21 29.31
C ASN A 347 -11.48 15.71 29.34
N PRO A 348 -12.05 16.50 30.26
CA PRO A 348 -11.79 17.94 30.35
C PRO A 348 -10.32 18.33 30.54
N LYS A 349 -9.47 17.40 31.00
CA LYS A 349 -8.02 17.61 31.14
C LYS A 349 -7.24 17.38 29.83
N MET A 350 -7.91 16.93 28.77
CA MET A 350 -7.33 16.65 27.47
C MET A 350 -8.08 17.41 26.39
N ARG A 351 -7.54 18.57 25.98
CA ARG A 351 -8.15 19.47 24.99
C ARG A 351 -8.59 18.75 23.71
N ALA A 352 -7.78 17.82 23.20
CA ALA A 352 -8.11 17.03 22.01
C ALA A 352 -9.47 16.33 22.11
N THR A 353 -9.85 15.84 23.30
CA THR A 353 -11.14 15.17 23.50
C THR A 353 -12.32 16.14 23.54
N LEU A 354 -12.11 17.36 24.02
CA LEU A 354 -13.11 18.43 24.01
C LEU A 354 -13.31 18.95 22.60
N ASP A 355 -12.22 19.18 21.86
CA ASP A 355 -12.26 19.61 20.46
C ASP A 355 -12.99 18.56 19.61
N ALA A 356 -12.70 17.26 19.81
CA ALA A 356 -13.37 16.18 19.11
C ALA A 356 -14.89 16.17 19.35
N ALA A 357 -15.32 16.23 20.61
CA ALA A 357 -16.73 16.28 20.95
C ALA A 357 -17.43 17.51 20.36
N ALA A 358 -16.75 18.68 20.39
CA ALA A 358 -17.27 19.90 19.81
C ALA A 358 -17.43 19.76 18.29
N LEU A 359 -16.39 19.34 17.57
CA LEU A 359 -16.41 19.15 16.11
C LEU A 359 -17.50 18.17 15.65
N CYS A 360 -17.68 17.04 16.35
CA CYS A 360 -18.80 16.12 16.10
C CYS A 360 -20.14 16.86 16.22
N LYS A 361 -20.32 17.66 17.29
CA LYS A 361 -21.55 18.42 17.46
C LYS A 361 -21.76 19.53 16.42
N MET A 362 -20.66 20.12 15.95
CA MET A 362 -20.67 21.11 14.88
C MET A 362 -21.09 20.46 13.54
N ALA A 363 -20.65 19.23 13.26
CA ALA A 363 -21.13 18.44 12.12
C ALA A 363 -22.62 18.09 12.23
N ASP A 364 -23.10 17.63 13.39
CA ASP A 364 -24.54 17.38 13.62
C ASP A 364 -25.40 18.62 13.31
N ARG A 365 -24.86 19.81 13.58
CA ARG A 365 -25.52 21.11 13.37
C ARG A 365 -25.29 21.69 11.97
N GLY A 366 -24.59 20.98 11.09
CA GLY A 366 -24.35 21.39 9.70
C GLY A 366 -23.29 22.47 9.52
N GLN A 367 -22.44 22.72 10.53
CA GLN A 367 -21.29 23.63 10.40
C GLN A 367 -20.13 22.97 9.64
N ILE A 368 -20.02 21.64 9.74
CA ILE A 368 -19.16 20.80 8.91
C ILE A 368 -20.07 19.89 8.11
N THR A 369 -19.82 19.76 6.80
CA THR A 369 -20.74 19.07 5.88
C THR A 369 -20.03 18.09 4.97
N GLY A 370 -20.78 17.09 4.48
CA GLY A 370 -20.30 16.16 3.46
C GLY A 370 -19.47 14.99 3.97
N GLY A 371 -19.29 14.84 5.28
CA GLY A 371 -18.62 13.70 5.91
C GLY A 371 -19.30 13.28 7.20
N VAL A 372 -18.98 12.08 7.68
CA VAL A 372 -19.44 11.55 8.97
C VAL A 372 -18.29 11.64 9.95
N LEU A 373 -18.46 12.38 11.03
CA LEU A 373 -17.43 12.61 12.04
C LEU A 373 -17.72 11.76 13.27
N ASP A 374 -16.68 11.22 13.87
CA ASP A 374 -16.76 10.71 15.23
C ASP A 374 -15.42 10.89 15.97
N GLY A 375 -15.52 11.00 17.28
CA GLY A 375 -14.39 11.30 18.15
C GLY A 375 -14.83 11.70 19.56
N PRO A 376 -13.91 11.67 20.53
CA PRO A 376 -12.50 11.33 20.35
C PRO A 376 -12.28 9.83 20.11
N LEU A 377 -11.31 9.50 19.26
CA LEU A 377 -10.90 8.11 19.01
C LEU A 377 -9.38 7.98 19.15
N ALA A 378 -8.94 6.96 19.88
CA ALA A 378 -7.55 6.50 19.78
C ALA A 378 -7.27 5.91 18.38
N PHE A 379 -6.01 5.96 17.96
CA PHE A 379 -5.60 5.54 16.60
C PHE A 379 -6.02 4.11 16.26
N ASP A 380 -5.82 3.17 17.20
CA ASP A 380 -6.19 1.77 17.05
C ASP A 380 -7.69 1.61 16.76
N ASN A 381 -8.55 2.38 17.44
CA ASN A 381 -9.99 2.32 17.22
C ASN A 381 -10.43 3.02 15.94
N ALA A 382 -9.68 4.00 15.45
CA ALA A 382 -9.99 4.66 14.18
C ALA A 382 -9.77 3.71 13.00
N ILE A 383 -8.77 2.83 13.09
CA ILE A 383 -8.30 1.99 11.97
C ILE A 383 -8.60 0.49 12.13
N SER A 384 -8.91 -0.03 13.32
CA SER A 384 -9.21 -1.45 13.54
C SER A 384 -10.61 -1.68 14.08
N LEU A 385 -11.45 -2.32 13.26
CA LEU A 385 -12.81 -2.74 13.67
C LEU A 385 -12.77 -3.72 14.85
N VAL A 386 -11.73 -4.54 14.96
CA VAL A 386 -11.54 -5.47 16.08
C VAL A 386 -11.24 -4.70 17.37
N ALA A 387 -10.36 -3.69 17.32
CA ALA A 387 -10.04 -2.85 18.47
C ALA A 387 -11.28 -2.07 18.95
N ALA A 388 -12.00 -1.46 18.01
CA ALA A 388 -13.23 -0.73 18.31
C ALA A 388 -14.29 -1.61 18.98
N LYS A 389 -14.53 -2.83 18.46
CA LYS A 389 -15.46 -3.81 19.06
C LYS A 389 -15.02 -4.27 20.45
N THR A 390 -13.73 -4.52 20.63
CA THR A 390 -13.15 -4.96 21.91
C THR A 390 -13.39 -3.92 23.01
N LYS A 391 -13.29 -2.63 22.66
CA LYS A 391 -13.57 -1.51 23.57
C LYS A 391 -15.05 -1.12 23.63
N GLY A 392 -15.95 -1.84 22.95
CA GLY A 392 -17.39 -1.57 22.97
C GLY A 392 -17.82 -0.28 22.26
N ILE A 393 -17.01 0.23 21.33
CA ILE A 393 -17.27 1.50 20.63
C ILE A 393 -18.31 1.28 19.53
N GLN A 394 -19.44 1.99 19.64
CA GLN A 394 -20.48 2.02 18.62
C GLN A 394 -20.35 3.31 17.82
N SER A 395 -19.79 3.19 16.61
CA SER A 395 -19.46 4.35 15.78
C SER A 395 -19.57 3.98 14.31
N PRO A 396 -20.16 4.85 13.45
CA PRO A 396 -20.10 4.68 12.01
C PRO A 396 -18.70 4.96 11.43
N VAL A 397 -17.76 5.47 12.23
CA VAL A 397 -16.40 5.84 11.81
C VAL A 397 -15.36 4.83 12.32
N ALA A 398 -15.50 4.35 13.56
CA ALA A 398 -14.49 3.51 14.20
C ALA A 398 -14.19 2.22 13.39
N GLY A 399 -12.90 1.94 13.24
CA GLY A 399 -12.36 0.79 12.53
C GLY A 399 -12.34 0.93 11.01
N GLN A 400 -12.83 2.06 10.50
CA GLN A 400 -13.04 2.27 9.08
C GLN A 400 -12.87 3.74 8.67
N ALA A 401 -12.08 4.51 9.41
CA ALA A 401 -11.80 5.90 9.07
C ALA A 401 -11.15 6.03 7.68
N ASP A 402 -11.56 7.07 6.97
CA ASP A 402 -10.96 7.51 5.70
C ASP A 402 -10.06 8.74 5.93
N ILE A 403 -10.45 9.59 6.89
CA ILE A 403 -9.69 10.77 7.33
C ILE A 403 -9.38 10.65 8.82
N LEU A 404 -8.13 10.93 9.19
CA LEU A 404 -7.63 11.05 10.54
C LEU A 404 -7.32 12.54 10.81
N LEU A 405 -8.17 13.19 11.61
CA LEU A 405 -7.90 14.54 12.09
C LEU A 405 -7.08 14.47 13.37
N VAL A 406 -5.80 14.84 13.30
CA VAL A 406 -4.86 14.82 14.42
C VAL A 406 -5.02 16.04 15.32
N PRO A 407 -4.65 15.96 16.62
CA PRO A 407 -4.85 17.07 17.55
C PRO A 407 -3.92 18.26 17.30
N ASP A 408 -2.70 18.00 16.85
CA ASP A 408 -1.58 18.94 16.69
C ASP A 408 -0.56 18.42 15.65
N ILE A 409 0.41 19.28 15.29
CA ILE A 409 1.40 18.95 14.26
C ILE A 409 2.34 17.83 14.69
N GLU A 410 2.72 17.76 15.96
CA GLU A 410 3.63 16.73 16.48
C GLU A 410 3.03 15.35 16.26
N SER A 411 1.76 15.18 16.65
CA SER A 411 1.02 13.93 16.47
C SER A 411 0.89 13.55 14.99
N GLY A 412 0.54 14.52 14.13
CA GLY A 412 0.40 14.29 12.69
C GLY A 412 1.71 13.94 12.00
N ASN A 413 2.78 14.68 12.31
CA ASN A 413 4.08 14.48 11.70
C ASN A 413 4.70 13.15 12.11
N MET A 414 4.64 12.81 13.41
CA MET A 414 5.11 11.52 13.92
C MET A 414 4.33 10.36 13.31
N LEU A 415 2.99 10.47 13.18
CA LEU A 415 2.17 9.43 12.58
C LEU A 415 2.54 9.22 11.11
N ALA A 416 2.62 10.29 10.32
CA ALA A 416 2.99 10.24 8.91
C ALA A 416 4.37 9.58 8.72
N LYS A 417 5.37 9.98 9.51
CA LYS A 417 6.73 9.44 9.40
C LYS A 417 6.84 8.00 9.87
N GLN A 418 6.10 7.58 10.88
CA GLN A 418 6.04 6.17 11.27
C GLN A 418 5.47 5.30 10.16
N LEU A 419 4.39 5.72 9.50
CA LEU A 419 3.81 4.96 8.38
C LEU A 419 4.77 4.88 7.19
N GLU A 420 5.43 5.98 6.84
CA GLU A 420 6.38 6.02 5.73
C GLU A 420 7.59 5.11 5.97
N TYR A 421 8.25 5.22 7.13
CA TYR A 421 9.52 4.54 7.40
C TYR A 421 9.39 3.15 8.01
N LEU A 422 8.37 2.91 8.84
CA LEU A 422 8.19 1.63 9.55
C LEU A 422 7.12 0.73 8.90
N ALA A 423 6.19 1.31 8.15
CA ALA A 423 5.11 0.55 7.49
C ALA A 423 5.22 0.54 5.96
N ASP A 424 6.31 1.07 5.39
CA ASP A 424 6.55 1.10 3.93
C ASP A 424 5.44 1.82 3.13
N ALA A 425 4.77 2.78 3.78
CA ALA A 425 3.68 3.53 3.18
C ALA A 425 4.17 4.41 2.03
N LEU A 426 3.36 4.50 0.99
CA LEU A 426 3.53 5.46 -0.07
C LEU A 426 2.77 6.73 0.31
N ALA A 427 3.49 7.84 0.45
CA ALA A 427 2.95 9.11 0.91
C ALA A 427 2.76 10.11 -0.24
N ALA A 428 1.77 10.97 -0.12
CA ALA A 428 1.60 12.16 -0.94
C ALA A 428 1.12 13.33 -0.08
N GLY A 429 1.69 14.52 -0.28
CA GLY A 429 1.46 15.70 0.56
C GLY A 429 0.89 16.87 -0.22
N ILE A 430 -0.23 17.42 0.23
CA ILE A 430 -0.90 18.54 -0.42
C ILE A 430 -1.45 19.54 0.60
N VAL A 431 -1.28 20.83 0.30
CA VAL A 431 -1.87 21.93 1.05
C VAL A 431 -3.20 22.34 0.44
N LEU A 432 -4.19 22.50 1.32
CA LEU A 432 -5.58 22.80 1.07
C LEU A 432 -5.96 24.17 1.66
N GLY A 433 -7.16 24.67 1.35
CA GLY A 433 -7.66 25.95 1.84
C GLY A 433 -7.14 27.19 1.10
N ALA A 434 -6.08 27.05 0.27
CA ALA A 434 -5.63 28.11 -0.64
C ALA A 434 -6.42 28.11 -1.97
N ARG A 435 -6.35 29.24 -2.70
CA ARG A 435 -7.03 29.43 -4.01
C ARG A 435 -6.69 28.34 -5.03
N VAL A 436 -5.44 27.87 -5.03
CA VAL A 436 -4.97 26.73 -5.84
C VAL A 436 -4.36 25.65 -4.92
N PRO A 437 -4.41 24.36 -5.30
CA PRO A 437 -3.66 23.32 -4.59
C PRO A 437 -2.16 23.58 -4.63
N ILE A 438 -1.46 23.20 -3.55
CA ILE A 438 -0.01 23.37 -3.42
C ILE A 438 0.59 22.03 -3.01
N VAL A 439 1.36 21.42 -3.90
CA VAL A 439 2.14 20.22 -3.61
C VAL A 439 3.26 20.59 -2.66
N LEU A 440 3.19 20.09 -1.44
CA LEU A 440 4.13 20.40 -0.38
C LEU A 440 4.78 19.11 0.12
N THR A 441 5.89 18.75 -0.50
CA THR A 441 6.68 17.58 -0.11
C THR A 441 7.85 17.97 0.78
N SER A 442 8.30 17.02 1.59
CA SER A 442 9.56 17.14 2.33
C SER A 442 10.75 17.18 1.37
N ARG A 443 11.89 17.66 1.86
CA ARG A 443 13.15 17.63 1.11
C ARG A 443 13.67 16.22 0.89
N ALA A 444 13.37 15.31 1.82
CA ALA A 444 13.77 13.91 1.74
C ALA A 444 12.86 13.09 0.79
N ASP A 445 11.78 13.67 0.29
CA ASP A 445 10.81 12.95 -0.53
C ASP A 445 11.34 12.74 -1.95
N SER A 446 11.19 11.51 -2.43
CA SER A 446 11.60 11.11 -3.77
C SER A 446 10.80 11.81 -4.88
N ALA A 447 11.36 11.84 -6.09
CA ALA A 447 10.65 12.25 -7.30
C ALA A 447 9.26 11.59 -7.44
N ARG A 448 9.13 10.29 -7.13
CA ARG A 448 7.85 9.56 -7.20
C ARG A 448 6.81 10.08 -6.20
N THR A 449 7.21 10.36 -4.96
CA THR A 449 6.36 10.94 -3.91
C THR A 449 5.79 12.29 -4.37
N ARG A 450 6.62 13.10 -5.04
CA ARG A 450 6.22 14.39 -5.63
C ARG A 450 5.24 14.21 -6.79
N THR A 451 5.45 13.21 -7.64
CA THR A 451 4.54 12.90 -8.75
C THR A 451 3.15 12.45 -8.27
N ILE A 452 3.05 11.61 -7.24
CA ILE A 452 1.73 11.23 -6.67
C ILE A 452 1.04 12.45 -6.05
N SER A 453 1.79 13.29 -5.32
CA SER A 453 1.24 14.54 -4.76
C SER A 453 0.70 15.45 -5.87
N THR A 454 1.35 15.45 -7.04
CA THR A 454 0.90 16.15 -8.24
C THR A 454 -0.38 15.57 -8.80
N ALA A 455 -0.53 14.25 -8.83
CA ALA A 455 -1.76 13.59 -9.26
C ALA A 455 -2.98 14.07 -8.44
N ILE A 456 -2.83 14.20 -7.12
CA ILE A 456 -3.88 14.75 -6.25
C ILE A 456 -4.19 16.21 -6.63
N ALA A 457 -3.17 17.03 -6.88
CA ALA A 457 -3.35 18.43 -7.30
C ALA A 457 -4.09 18.55 -8.65
N VAL A 458 -3.84 17.63 -9.60
CA VAL A 458 -4.57 17.53 -10.88
C VAL A 458 -6.05 17.26 -10.67
N VAL A 459 -6.38 16.23 -9.87
CA VAL A 459 -7.78 15.90 -9.52
C VAL A 459 -8.48 17.11 -8.91
N MET A 460 -7.83 17.78 -7.95
CA MET A 460 -8.39 18.97 -7.31
C MET A 460 -8.62 20.13 -8.28
N ALA A 461 -7.66 20.41 -9.17
CA ALA A 461 -7.76 21.50 -10.12
C ALA A 461 -8.92 21.29 -11.10
N HIS A 462 -9.11 20.06 -11.60
CA HIS A 462 -10.23 19.69 -12.46
C HIS A 462 -11.57 19.72 -11.73
N ALA A 463 -11.65 19.15 -10.53
CA ALA A 463 -12.88 19.17 -9.73
C ALA A 463 -13.36 20.61 -9.44
N ARG A 464 -12.42 21.52 -9.11
CA ARG A 464 -12.72 22.94 -8.89
C ARG A 464 -13.17 23.68 -10.15
N ARG A 465 -12.67 23.30 -11.33
CA ARG A 465 -13.12 23.86 -12.61
C ARG A 465 -14.53 23.38 -12.94
N ALA A 466 -14.81 22.09 -12.75
CA ALA A 466 -16.13 21.51 -12.98
C ALA A 466 -17.21 22.11 -12.06
N ALA A 467 -16.87 22.49 -10.82
CA ALA A 467 -17.82 23.13 -9.90
C ALA A 467 -18.09 24.63 -10.19
N LYS A 468 -17.31 25.26 -11.08
CA LYS A 468 -17.50 26.67 -11.49
C LYS A 468 -18.29 26.81 -12.78
N ASN A 469 -18.37 25.75 -13.58
CA ASN A 469 -19.20 25.63 -14.76
C ASN A 469 -20.57 25.06 -14.37
#